data_AF-A0A958HG35-F1
#
_entry.id   AF-A0A958HG35-F1
#
_cell.length_a   1.000
_cell.length_b   1.000
_cell.length_c   1.000
_cell.angle_alpha   90.00
_cell.angle_beta   90.00
_cell.angle_gamma   90.00
#
_symmetry.space_group_name_H-M   'P 1'
#
loop_
_entity.id
_entity.type
_entity.pdbx_description
1 polymer ?
#
loop_
_entity_poly.entity_id
_entity_poly.type
_entity_poly.pdbx_seq_one_letter_code
_entity_poly.pdbx_strand_id
1 'polypeptide(L)'
;MLDFNAVRSKRITIDELCRDLDIDDLRRLTNEMLDAMQTMIAAAQDEDVVFVPDDPEAEDTFAVDPDEALLAWTLGHVIVHVTASAEEAAYLAAELARGVPLREGRSRFEIPWRSVTTIAQCRQRLEESRRIRLASLAMWPDPPHLDVLFTSPRGNRSYNAVVRFVFGLMHDQAHLDQIAKIVRQAEQARTGLTPPPRTVTRPPER
;
A
#
# COMPACT_ATOMS: atom_id res chain seq x y z
N MET A 1 -4.29 -9.28 9.59
CA MET A 1 -3.92 -7.89 9.29
C MET A 1 -4.42 -7.03 10.42
N LEU A 2 -3.82 -5.86 10.64
CA LEU A 2 -4.33 -4.89 11.61
C LEU A 2 -5.69 -4.31 11.16
N ASP A 3 -6.57 -3.96 12.11
CA ASP A 3 -7.83 -3.26 11.79
C ASP A 3 -7.59 -1.75 11.59
N PHE A 4 -7.04 -1.39 10.43
CA PHE A 4 -6.89 0.03 10.07
C PHE A 4 -8.24 0.75 9.91
N ASN A 5 -9.35 0.02 9.75
CA ASN A 5 -10.67 0.66 9.67
C ASN A 5 -11.08 1.25 11.02
N ALA A 6 -10.69 0.65 12.15
CA ALA A 6 -10.88 1.26 13.46
C ALA A 6 -10.17 2.62 13.59
N VAL A 7 -8.99 2.77 13.00
CA VAL A 7 -8.26 4.05 12.96
C VAL A 7 -8.95 5.05 12.02
N ARG A 8 -9.28 4.63 10.79
CA ARG A 8 -9.97 5.49 9.80
C ARG A 8 -11.33 5.98 10.29
N SER A 9 -12.08 5.12 10.98
CA SER A 9 -13.37 5.47 11.60
C SER A 9 -13.22 6.14 12.97
N LYS A 10 -12.00 6.49 13.39
CA LYS A 10 -11.70 7.17 14.66
C LYS A 10 -12.20 6.45 15.92
N ARG A 11 -12.33 5.12 15.87
CA ARG A 11 -12.67 4.29 17.05
C ARG A 11 -11.46 4.14 17.99
N ILE A 12 -10.27 4.05 17.42
CA ILE A 12 -8.98 4.04 18.13
C ILE A 12 -7.98 4.95 17.41
N THR A 13 -6.92 5.32 18.10
CA THR A 13 -5.76 6.01 17.55
C THR A 13 -4.77 5.02 16.92
N ILE A 14 -3.86 5.53 16.09
CA ILE A 14 -2.79 4.69 15.53
C ILE A 14 -1.83 4.19 16.61
N ASP A 15 -1.58 4.98 17.66
CA ASP A 15 -0.74 4.56 18.79
C ASP A 15 -1.39 3.41 19.57
N GLU A 16 -2.71 3.45 19.77
CA GLU A 16 -3.47 2.36 20.39
C GLU A 16 -3.40 1.07 19.57
N LEU A 17 -3.48 1.18 18.24
CA LEU A 17 -3.33 0.03 17.34
C LEU A 17 -1.91 -0.58 17.40
N CYS A 18 -0.90 0.24 17.67
CA CYS A 18 0.51 -0.16 17.65
C CYS A 18 1.11 -0.48 19.02
N ARG A 19 0.38 -0.24 20.11
CA ARG A 19 0.92 -0.19 21.49
C ARG A 19 1.74 -1.42 21.87
N ASP A 20 1.24 -2.60 21.53
CA ASP A 20 1.78 -3.88 21.97
C ASP A 20 2.51 -4.63 20.84
N LEU A 21 2.81 -3.94 19.72
CA LEU A 21 3.51 -4.56 18.59
C LEU A 21 5.02 -4.55 18.83
N ASP A 22 5.64 -5.72 18.64
CA ASP A 22 7.09 -5.87 18.58
C ASP A 22 7.61 -6.06 17.14
N ILE A 23 8.92 -6.27 16.98
CA ILE A 23 9.55 -6.48 15.68
C ILE A 23 9.03 -7.75 14.99
N ASP A 24 8.74 -8.82 15.73
CA ASP A 24 8.25 -10.07 15.17
C ASP A 24 6.81 -9.93 14.65
N ASP A 25 5.99 -9.15 15.35
CA ASP A 25 4.69 -8.73 14.83
C ASP A 25 4.80 -7.95 13.53
N LEU A 26 5.73 -6.98 13.44
CA LEU A 26 5.95 -6.22 12.20
C LEU A 26 6.41 -7.11 11.04
N ARG A 27 7.25 -8.13 11.31
CA ARG A 27 7.66 -9.13 10.31
C ARG A 27 6.46 -9.96 9.85
N ARG A 28 5.68 -10.48 10.78
CA ARG A 28 4.47 -11.27 10.50
C ARG A 28 3.45 -10.48 9.68
N LEU A 29 3.17 -9.23 10.08
CA LEU A 29 2.24 -8.35 9.38
C LEU A 29 2.72 -7.98 7.97
N THR A 30 4.03 -7.79 7.79
CA THR A 30 4.64 -7.57 6.47
C THR A 30 4.41 -8.77 5.55
N ASN A 31 4.67 -9.98 6.06
CA ASN A 31 4.44 -11.19 5.28
C ASN A 31 2.97 -11.37 4.94
N GLU A 32 2.09 -11.21 5.93
CA GLU A 32 0.64 -11.34 5.72
C GLU A 32 0.11 -10.38 4.65
N MET A 33 0.56 -9.12 4.65
CA MET A 33 0.13 -8.12 3.66
C MET A 33 0.59 -8.49 2.24
N LEU A 34 1.83 -8.91 2.07
CA LEU A 34 2.38 -9.27 0.76
C LEU A 34 1.81 -10.60 0.25
N ASP A 35 1.53 -11.55 1.13
CA ASP A 35 0.83 -12.79 0.80
C ASP A 35 -0.61 -12.52 0.34
N ALA A 36 -1.30 -11.57 0.98
CA ALA A 36 -2.62 -11.13 0.55
C ALA A 36 -2.57 -10.52 -0.86
N MET A 37 -1.65 -9.60 -1.14
CA MET A 37 -1.49 -9.02 -2.48
C MET A 37 -1.14 -10.08 -3.53
N GLN A 38 -0.25 -11.02 -3.23
CA GLN A 38 0.09 -12.12 -4.14
C GLN A 38 -1.10 -13.03 -4.43
N THR A 39 -1.89 -13.33 -3.41
CA THR A 39 -3.12 -14.13 -3.55
C THR A 39 -4.11 -13.43 -4.49
N MET A 40 -4.28 -12.11 -4.36
CA MET A 40 -5.19 -11.33 -5.21
C MET A 40 -4.79 -11.34 -6.68
N ILE A 41 -3.50 -11.47 -6.99
CA ILE A 41 -2.99 -11.50 -8.37
C ILE A 41 -2.59 -12.91 -8.85
N ALA A 42 -3.00 -13.96 -8.11
CA ALA A 42 -2.56 -15.33 -8.39
C ALA A 42 -3.02 -15.83 -9.76
N ALA A 43 -4.24 -15.49 -10.17
CA ALA A 43 -4.82 -15.87 -11.47
C ALA A 43 -4.59 -14.83 -12.58
N ALA A 44 -3.93 -13.72 -12.27
CA ALA A 44 -3.71 -12.65 -13.23
C ALA A 44 -2.72 -13.07 -14.33
N GLN A 45 -2.92 -12.51 -15.53
CA GLN A 45 -2.07 -12.70 -16.71
C GLN A 45 -1.45 -11.38 -17.14
N ASP A 46 -0.49 -11.42 -18.08
CA ASP A 46 0.23 -10.22 -18.53
C ASP A 46 -0.72 -9.13 -19.07
N GLU A 47 -1.77 -9.52 -19.79
CA GLU A 47 -2.81 -8.59 -20.28
C GLU A 47 -3.58 -7.88 -19.16
N ASP A 48 -3.72 -8.49 -17.97
CA ASP A 48 -4.35 -7.83 -16.81
C ASP A 48 -3.46 -6.74 -16.21
N VAL A 49 -2.14 -6.87 -16.38
CA VAL A 49 -1.17 -5.93 -15.80
C VAL A 49 -1.26 -4.56 -16.45
N VAL A 50 -1.54 -4.55 -17.76
CA VAL A 50 -1.67 -3.35 -18.59
C VAL A 50 -3.11 -2.93 -18.84
N PHE A 51 -4.09 -3.72 -18.37
CA PHE A 51 -5.50 -3.37 -18.46
C PHE A 51 -5.78 -2.05 -17.73
N VAL A 52 -6.42 -1.12 -18.44
CA VAL A 52 -6.86 0.16 -17.88
C VAL A 52 -8.28 -0.04 -17.32
N PRO A 53 -8.46 0.00 -15.99
CA PRO A 53 -9.78 -0.18 -15.39
C PRO A 53 -10.67 1.04 -15.63
N ASP A 54 -11.98 0.82 -15.59
CA ASP A 54 -12.94 1.90 -15.41
C ASP A 54 -12.90 2.35 -13.94
N ASP A 55 -12.41 3.57 -13.73
CA ASP A 55 -12.32 4.22 -12.43
C ASP A 55 -12.72 5.71 -12.55
N PRO A 56 -14.02 6.04 -12.47
CA PRO A 56 -14.50 7.41 -12.61
C PRO A 56 -14.09 8.31 -11.43
N GLU A 57 -13.55 7.73 -10.36
CA GLU A 57 -13.04 8.44 -9.19
C GLU A 57 -11.50 8.56 -9.22
N ALA A 58 -10.85 8.22 -10.35
CA ALA A 58 -9.41 8.33 -10.49
C ALA A 58 -8.94 9.78 -10.32
N GLU A 59 -8.21 10.02 -9.23
CA GLU A 59 -7.60 11.30 -8.92
C GLU A 59 -6.28 11.08 -8.15
N ASP A 60 -5.15 11.34 -8.82
CA ASP A 60 -3.82 11.39 -8.23
C ASP A 60 -3.36 12.84 -8.09
N THR A 61 -3.64 13.42 -6.92
CA THR A 61 -3.18 14.77 -6.54
C THR A 61 -1.66 14.92 -6.43
N PHE A 62 -0.90 13.82 -6.51
CA PHE A 62 0.57 13.80 -6.46
C PHE A 62 1.22 13.43 -7.80
N ALA A 63 0.44 13.33 -8.87
CA ALA A 63 0.95 13.06 -10.21
C ALA A 63 1.99 14.12 -10.61
N VAL A 64 3.13 13.66 -11.14
CA VAL A 64 4.19 14.55 -11.64
C VAL A 64 3.75 15.21 -12.96
N ASP A 65 3.08 14.42 -13.80
CA ASP A 65 2.48 14.89 -15.04
C ASP A 65 0.99 15.19 -14.78
N PRO A 66 0.52 16.44 -14.98
CA PRO A 66 -0.88 16.80 -14.84
C PRO A 66 -1.82 15.97 -15.73
N ASP A 67 -1.34 15.50 -16.89
CA ASP A 67 -2.14 14.67 -17.80
C ASP A 67 -2.36 13.26 -17.23
N GLU A 68 -1.57 12.86 -16.23
CA GLU A 68 -1.70 11.59 -15.52
C GLU A 68 -2.59 11.69 -14.26
N ALA A 69 -2.93 12.89 -13.82
CA ALA A 69 -3.63 13.12 -12.55
C ALA A 69 -5.03 12.48 -12.49
N LEU A 70 -5.67 12.24 -13.63
CA LEU A 70 -7.00 11.61 -13.71
C LEU A 70 -6.93 10.22 -14.37
N LEU A 71 -5.74 9.66 -14.57
CA LEU A 71 -5.60 8.34 -15.17
C LEU A 71 -5.92 7.25 -14.16
N ALA A 72 -6.78 6.33 -14.58
CA ALA A 72 -7.02 5.10 -13.84
C ALA A 72 -5.74 4.26 -13.80
N TRP A 73 -5.36 3.82 -12.61
CA TRP A 73 -4.12 3.05 -12.42
C TRP A 73 -4.29 1.61 -12.86
N THR A 74 -3.36 1.12 -13.69
CA THR A 74 -3.27 -0.30 -14.03
C THR A 74 -2.77 -1.11 -12.84
N LEU A 75 -2.87 -2.45 -12.91
CA LEU A 75 -2.31 -3.30 -11.85
C LEU A 75 -0.80 -3.07 -11.69
N GLY A 76 -0.07 -2.93 -12.80
CA GLY A 76 1.37 -2.61 -12.77
C GLY A 76 1.65 -1.31 -12.00
N HIS A 77 0.85 -0.26 -12.23
CA HIS A 77 0.98 1.01 -11.53
C HIS A 77 0.73 0.87 -10.03
N VAL A 78 -0.40 0.27 -9.64
CA VAL A 78 -0.72 0.10 -8.20
C VAL A 78 0.40 -0.68 -7.48
N ILE A 79 0.91 -1.76 -8.08
CA ILE A 79 1.96 -2.60 -7.45
C ILE A 79 3.26 -1.81 -7.23
N VAL A 80 3.71 -1.01 -8.20
CA VAL A 80 4.94 -0.21 -8.01
C VAL A 80 4.76 0.88 -6.95
N HIS A 81 3.61 1.53 -6.92
CA HIS A 81 3.31 2.60 -5.97
C HIS A 81 3.22 2.11 -4.53
N VAL A 82 2.46 1.03 -4.29
CA VAL A 82 2.27 0.50 -2.92
C VAL A 82 3.60 0.01 -2.36
N THR A 83 4.37 -0.75 -3.15
CA THR A 83 5.66 -1.29 -2.72
C THR A 83 6.68 -0.19 -2.44
N ALA A 84 6.79 0.82 -3.31
CA ALA A 84 7.68 1.95 -3.10
C ALA A 84 7.31 2.75 -1.83
N SER A 85 6.02 2.97 -1.59
CA SER A 85 5.53 3.71 -0.42
C SER A 85 5.78 2.94 0.89
N ALA A 86 5.56 1.63 0.89
CA ALA A 86 5.81 0.79 2.06
C ALA A 86 7.30 0.60 2.36
N GLU A 87 8.15 0.52 1.33
CA GLU A 87 9.61 0.46 1.48
C GLU A 87 10.18 1.74 2.07
N GLU A 88 9.73 2.90 1.59
CA GLU A 88 10.08 4.20 2.17
C GLU A 88 9.69 4.24 3.66
N ALA A 89 8.48 3.78 4.00
CA ALA A 89 8.04 3.73 5.38
C ALA A 89 8.92 2.82 6.24
N ALA A 90 9.27 1.64 5.74
CA ALA A 90 10.13 0.68 6.43
C ALA A 90 11.56 1.20 6.64
N TYR A 91 12.14 1.82 5.61
CA TYR A 91 13.49 2.38 5.67
C TYR A 91 13.57 3.54 6.68
N LEU A 92 12.62 4.49 6.61
CA LEU A 92 12.59 5.63 7.54
C LEU A 92 12.29 5.20 8.98
N ALA A 93 11.50 4.15 9.17
CA ALA A 93 11.31 3.55 10.49
C ALA A 93 12.61 2.95 11.05
N ALA A 94 13.45 2.35 10.21
CA ALA A 94 14.75 1.83 10.63
C ALA A 94 15.73 2.95 11.04
N GLU A 95 15.69 4.11 10.39
CA GLU A 95 16.46 5.28 10.84
C GLU A 95 16.02 5.73 12.24
N LEU A 96 14.71 5.88 12.47
CA LEU A 96 14.15 6.25 13.78
C LEU A 96 14.51 5.22 14.86
N ALA A 97 14.37 3.93 14.58
CA ALA A 97 14.69 2.84 15.51
C ALA A 97 16.18 2.81 15.91
N ARG A 98 17.05 3.44 15.12
CA ARG A 98 18.48 3.61 15.39
C ARG A 98 18.83 4.95 16.05
N GLY A 99 17.81 5.72 16.44
CA GLY A 99 17.98 7.01 17.10
C GLY A 99 18.28 8.17 16.13
N VAL A 100 18.05 7.99 14.82
CA VAL A 100 18.28 9.03 13.81
C VAL A 100 16.97 9.77 13.55
N PRO A 101 16.90 11.09 13.79
CA PRO A 101 15.70 11.88 13.46
C PRO A 101 15.36 11.84 11.98
N LEU A 102 14.07 11.90 11.67
CA LEU A 102 13.58 11.90 10.30
C LEU A 102 14.15 13.12 9.54
N ARG A 103 14.76 12.87 8.38
CA ARG A 103 15.25 13.92 7.49
C ARG A 103 14.11 14.51 6.67
N GLU A 104 14.28 15.76 6.24
CA GLU A 104 13.37 16.38 5.28
C GLU A 104 13.52 15.74 3.89
N GLY A 105 12.41 15.69 3.14
CA GLY A 105 12.38 15.21 1.75
C GLY A 105 11.76 13.82 1.57
N ARG A 106 11.72 13.38 0.30
CA ARG A 106 11.20 12.07 -0.12
C ARG A 106 12.37 11.11 -0.30
N SER A 107 12.25 9.92 0.28
CA SER A 107 13.23 8.82 0.15
C SER A 107 12.71 7.68 -0.73
N ARG A 108 11.48 7.82 -1.25
CA ARG A 108 10.86 6.87 -2.17
C ARG A 108 11.62 6.79 -3.49
N PHE A 109 11.95 5.58 -3.87
CA PHE A 109 12.31 5.22 -5.23
C PHE A 109 11.18 4.37 -5.82
N GLU A 110 10.64 4.81 -6.94
CA GLU A 110 9.56 4.13 -7.65
C GLU A 110 10.01 3.92 -9.09
N ILE A 111 9.94 2.67 -9.56
CA ILE A 111 10.29 2.37 -10.96
C ILE A 111 9.20 2.91 -11.88
N PRO A 112 9.51 3.31 -13.12
CA PRO A 112 8.50 3.81 -14.05
C PRO A 112 7.41 2.77 -14.29
N TRP A 113 6.18 3.06 -13.88
CA TRP A 113 5.07 2.08 -13.93
C TRP A 113 4.83 1.52 -15.33
N ARG A 114 5.02 2.34 -16.37
CA ARG A 114 4.91 1.93 -17.79
C ARG A 114 5.87 0.82 -18.20
N SER A 115 6.94 0.59 -17.44
CA SER A 115 7.89 -0.51 -17.69
C SER A 115 7.43 -1.86 -17.13
N VAL A 116 6.36 -1.88 -16.32
CA VAL A 116 5.79 -3.09 -15.72
C VAL A 116 4.61 -3.55 -16.57
N THR A 117 4.83 -4.60 -17.36
CA THR A 117 3.87 -5.10 -18.35
C THR A 117 3.53 -6.57 -18.19
N THR A 118 4.17 -7.28 -17.26
CA THR A 118 3.97 -8.72 -17.04
C THR A 118 3.64 -9.05 -15.59
N ILE A 119 2.88 -10.12 -15.38
CA ILE A 119 2.53 -10.58 -14.03
C ILE A 119 3.76 -11.06 -13.26
N ALA A 120 4.76 -11.59 -14.00
CA ALA A 120 6.04 -11.98 -13.44
C ALA A 120 6.77 -10.77 -12.80
N GLN A 121 6.76 -9.60 -13.45
CA GLN A 121 7.34 -8.39 -12.88
C GLN A 121 6.59 -7.93 -11.62
N CYS A 122 5.25 -8.00 -11.60
CA CYS A 122 4.46 -7.66 -10.40
C CYS A 122 4.81 -8.57 -9.22
N ARG A 123 4.88 -9.88 -9.44
CA ARG A 123 5.25 -10.86 -8.40
C ARG A 123 6.68 -10.64 -7.90
N GLN A 124 7.62 -10.44 -8.82
CA GLN A 124 8.99 -10.11 -8.47
C GLN A 124 9.06 -8.82 -7.64
N ARG A 125 8.29 -7.79 -8.00
CA ARG A 125 8.27 -6.51 -7.28
C ARG A 125 7.75 -6.68 -5.84
N LEU A 126 6.72 -7.51 -5.63
CA LEU A 126 6.19 -7.83 -4.31
C LEU A 126 7.21 -8.60 -3.45
N GLU A 127 7.89 -9.59 -4.02
CA GLU A 127 8.93 -10.36 -3.30
C GLU A 127 10.17 -9.52 -3.00
N GLU A 128 10.57 -8.64 -3.92
CA GLU A 128 11.65 -7.69 -3.65
C GLU A 128 11.26 -6.72 -2.53
N SER A 129 10.00 -6.24 -2.52
CA SER A 129 9.47 -5.42 -1.43
C SER A 129 9.49 -6.16 -0.10
N ARG A 130 9.12 -7.46 -0.09
CA ARG A 130 9.23 -8.33 1.09
C ARG A 130 10.65 -8.33 1.62
N ARG A 131 11.61 -8.63 0.76
CA ARG A 131 13.04 -8.71 1.10
C ARG A 131 13.53 -7.39 1.69
N ILE A 132 13.21 -6.26 1.07
CA ILE A 132 13.64 -4.92 1.53
C ILE A 132 13.02 -4.60 2.90
N ARG A 133 11.71 -4.79 3.07
CA ARG A 133 11.01 -4.43 4.32
C ARG A 133 11.48 -5.29 5.49
N LEU A 134 11.69 -6.59 5.28
CA LEU A 134 12.23 -7.49 6.30
C LEU A 134 13.70 -7.16 6.61
N ALA A 135 14.51 -6.80 5.62
CA ALA A 135 15.88 -6.33 5.85
C ALA A 135 15.90 -5.02 6.65
N SER A 136 14.97 -4.08 6.38
CA SER A 136 14.83 -2.85 7.17
C SER A 136 14.53 -3.13 8.63
N LEU A 137 13.64 -4.10 8.92
CA LEU A 137 13.39 -4.54 10.31
C LEU A 137 14.61 -5.23 10.93
N ALA A 138 15.39 -5.98 10.16
CA ALA A 138 16.62 -6.62 10.64
C ALA A 138 17.72 -5.62 11.00
N MET A 139 17.63 -4.36 10.57
CA MET A 139 18.55 -3.29 10.97
C MET A 139 18.21 -2.65 12.33
N TRP A 140 17.06 -2.96 12.93
CA TRP A 140 16.66 -2.37 14.20
C TRP A 140 17.55 -2.92 15.34
N PRO A 141 18.02 -2.06 16.26
CA PRO A 141 18.73 -2.54 17.44
C PRO A 141 17.76 -3.24 18.40
N ASP A 142 18.31 -4.04 19.31
CA ASP A 142 17.57 -4.70 20.39
C ASP A 142 18.12 -4.24 21.75
N PRO A 143 17.37 -3.41 22.51
CA PRO A 143 16.06 -2.83 22.18
C PRO A 143 16.15 -1.67 21.15
N PRO A 144 15.07 -1.41 20.38
CA PRO A 144 15.03 -0.28 19.44
C PRO A 144 14.88 1.06 20.17
N HIS A 145 15.41 2.14 19.58
CA HIS A 145 15.19 3.50 20.06
C HIS A 145 13.77 3.97 19.68
N LEU A 146 12.90 4.11 20.68
CA LEU A 146 11.50 4.53 20.48
C LEU A 146 11.19 5.96 20.93
N ASP A 147 12.15 6.62 21.58
CA ASP A 147 12.01 8.00 22.05
C ASP A 147 12.26 9.05 20.96
N VAL A 148 12.84 8.64 19.83
CA VAL A 148 13.01 9.49 18.66
C VAL A 148 11.71 9.50 17.86
N LEU A 149 11.04 10.65 17.87
CA LEU A 149 9.74 10.83 17.25
C LEU A 149 9.84 11.67 15.98
N PHE A 150 8.99 11.39 15.01
CA PHE A 150 8.75 12.25 13.86
C PHE A 150 7.35 12.85 13.94
N THR A 151 7.19 14.11 13.53
CA THR A 151 5.88 14.75 13.42
C THR A 151 5.35 14.57 12.01
N SER A 152 4.14 14.02 11.88
CA SER A 152 3.52 13.84 10.57
C SER A 152 3.21 15.20 9.92
N PRO A 153 3.52 15.43 8.63
CA PRO A 153 3.14 16.66 7.94
C PRO A 153 1.63 16.93 7.90
N ARG A 154 0.81 15.87 8.08
CA ARG A 154 -0.66 15.94 8.05
C ARG A 154 -1.30 16.17 9.43
N GLY A 155 -0.50 16.43 10.47
CA GLY A 155 -1.02 16.66 11.82
C GLY A 155 0.02 17.22 12.78
N ASN A 156 -0.37 17.34 14.05
CA ASN A 156 0.48 17.84 15.13
C ASN A 156 0.95 16.74 16.10
N ARG A 157 0.72 15.47 15.76
CA ARG A 157 1.10 14.32 16.59
C ARG A 157 2.44 13.77 16.11
N SER A 158 3.27 13.42 17.08
CA SER A 158 4.58 12.81 16.87
C SER A 158 4.50 11.31 17.13
N TYR A 159 5.24 10.54 16.34
CA TYR A 159 5.14 9.09 16.27
C TYR A 159 6.53 8.46 16.27
N ASN A 160 6.67 7.27 16.85
CA ASN A 160 7.93 6.53 16.90
C ASN A 160 8.13 5.65 15.65
N ALA A 161 9.21 4.86 15.67
CA ALA A 161 9.57 3.93 14.60
C ALA A 161 8.47 2.89 14.27
N VAL A 162 7.79 2.34 15.29
CA VAL A 162 6.72 1.34 15.11
C VAL A 162 5.58 1.92 14.28
N VAL A 163 5.07 3.08 14.69
CA VAL A 163 3.99 3.75 13.96
C VAL A 163 4.44 4.17 12.56
N ARG A 164 5.69 4.63 12.39
CA ARG A 164 6.24 4.98 11.06
C ARG A 164 6.18 3.78 10.10
N PHE A 165 6.56 2.60 10.57
CA PHE A 165 6.51 1.36 9.80
C PHE A 165 5.07 0.97 9.47
N VAL A 166 4.19 1.02 10.47
CA VAL A 166 2.77 0.66 10.33
C VAL A 166 2.03 1.58 9.34
N PHE A 167 2.45 2.84 9.16
CA PHE A 167 1.90 3.67 8.09
C PHE A 167 2.13 3.11 6.68
N GLY A 168 3.22 2.37 6.45
CA GLY A 168 3.43 1.63 5.20
C GLY A 168 2.37 0.53 4.99
N LEU A 169 2.12 -0.27 6.04
CA LEU A 169 1.07 -1.30 6.03
C LEU A 169 -0.34 -0.70 5.87
N MET A 170 -0.59 0.45 6.49
CA MET A 170 -1.87 1.16 6.37
C MET A 170 -2.10 1.69 4.96
N HIS A 171 -1.03 2.15 4.30
CA HIS A 171 -1.05 2.58 2.91
C HIS A 171 -1.30 1.38 1.97
N ASP A 172 -0.58 0.27 2.15
CA ASP A 172 -0.83 -1.00 1.45
C ASP A 172 -2.31 -1.40 1.53
N GLN A 173 -2.88 -1.41 2.74
CA GLN A 173 -4.28 -1.82 2.94
C GLN A 173 -5.27 -0.90 2.20
N ALA A 174 -4.97 0.40 2.08
CA ALA A 174 -5.84 1.34 1.38
C ALA A 174 -5.96 1.05 -0.12
N HIS A 175 -5.01 0.31 -0.70
CA HIS A 175 -4.99 -0.06 -2.11
C HIS A 175 -5.45 -1.50 -2.39
N LEU A 176 -5.73 -2.33 -1.38
CA LEU A 176 -6.20 -3.71 -1.61
C LEU A 176 -7.52 -3.74 -2.39
N ASP A 177 -8.47 -2.88 -2.05
CA ASP A 177 -9.74 -2.79 -2.78
C ASP A 177 -9.54 -2.36 -4.23
N GLN A 178 -8.55 -1.48 -4.49
CA GLN A 178 -8.19 -1.07 -5.85
C GLN A 178 -7.61 -2.25 -6.64
N ILE A 179 -6.67 -3.01 -6.05
CA ILE A 179 -6.12 -4.23 -6.66
C ILE A 179 -7.25 -5.23 -6.98
N ALA A 180 -8.16 -5.49 -6.03
CA ALA A 180 -9.30 -6.38 -6.25
C ALA A 180 -10.21 -5.90 -7.39
N LYS A 181 -10.48 -4.59 -7.46
CA LYS A 181 -11.30 -4.00 -8.52
C LYS A 181 -10.64 -4.17 -9.88
N ILE A 182 -9.34 -3.88 -10.01
CA ILE A 182 -8.59 -4.01 -11.25
C ILE A 182 -8.59 -5.46 -11.73
N VAL A 183 -8.18 -6.40 -10.87
CA VAL A 183 -8.11 -7.83 -11.21
C VAL A 183 -9.47 -8.35 -11.67
N ARG A 184 -10.55 -7.99 -10.97
CA ARG A 184 -11.91 -8.39 -11.36
C ARG A 184 -12.31 -7.83 -12.73
N GLN A 185 -12.06 -6.55 -13.00
CA GLN A 185 -12.42 -5.94 -14.28
C GLN A 185 -11.59 -6.53 -15.43
N ALA A 186 -10.29 -6.75 -15.22
CA ALA A 186 -9.41 -7.35 -16.20
C ALA A 186 -9.81 -8.80 -16.52
N GLU A 187 -10.15 -9.59 -15.49
CA GLU A 187 -10.67 -10.95 -15.67
C GLU A 187 -11.99 -10.97 -16.46
N GLN A 188 -12.92 -10.07 -16.15
CA GLN A 188 -14.17 -9.91 -16.90
C GLN A 188 -13.92 -9.59 -18.37
N ALA A 189 -12.99 -8.66 -18.65
CA ALA A 189 -12.62 -8.29 -20.01
C ALA A 189 -11.98 -9.47 -20.78
N ARG A 190 -11.06 -10.20 -20.15
CA ARG A 190 -10.41 -11.38 -20.77
C ARG A 190 -11.40 -12.49 -21.10
N THR A 191 -12.29 -12.81 -20.16
CA THR A 191 -13.21 -13.95 -20.26
C THR A 191 -14.50 -13.65 -21.02
N GLY A 192 -14.76 -12.38 -21.33
CA GLY A 192 -16.02 -11.93 -21.92
C GLY A 192 -17.22 -12.03 -20.97
N LEU A 193 -16.98 -12.17 -19.66
CA LEU A 193 -18.03 -12.19 -18.63
C LEU A 193 -18.54 -10.75 -18.39
N THR A 194 -19.65 -10.39 -19.05
CA THR A 194 -20.34 -9.13 -18.76
C THR A 194 -20.95 -9.19 -17.35
N PRO A 195 -20.67 -8.23 -16.45
CA PRO A 195 -21.34 -8.20 -15.15
C PRO A 195 -22.86 -8.06 -15.34
N PRO A 196 -23.68 -8.67 -14.47
CA PRO A 196 -25.12 -8.48 -14.52
C PRO A 196 -25.44 -6.98 -14.43
N PRO A 197 -26.44 -6.49 -15.18
CA PRO A 197 -26.81 -5.08 -15.14
C PRO A 197 -27.10 -4.67 -13.70
N ARG A 198 -26.52 -3.54 -13.24
CA ARG A 198 -26.84 -2.95 -11.94
C ARG A 198 -28.35 -2.76 -11.88
N THR A 199 -29.04 -3.51 -11.03
CA THR A 199 -30.43 -3.22 -10.67
C THR A 199 -30.44 -1.89 -9.93
N VAL A 200 -30.75 -0.82 -10.65
CA VAL A 200 -31.08 0.48 -10.05
C VAL A 200 -32.42 0.29 -9.35
N THR A 201 -32.40 0.01 -8.05
CA THR A 201 -33.57 0.14 -7.21
C THR A 201 -33.93 1.61 -7.16
N ARG A 202 -34.92 2.00 -7.96
CA ARG A 202 -35.55 3.31 -7.92
C ARG A 202 -36.12 3.50 -6.50
N PRO A 203 -35.78 4.59 -5.79
CA PRO A 203 -36.38 4.84 -4.48
C PRO A 203 -37.90 5.04 -4.64
N PRO A 204 -38.71 4.62 -3.65
CA PRO A 204 -40.15 4.79 -3.72
C PRO A 204 -40.50 6.28 -3.79
N GLU A 205 -41.34 6.64 -4.77
CA GLU A 205 -41.94 7.96 -4.90
C GLU A 205 -42.73 8.28 -3.62
N ARG A 206 -42.47 9.45 -3.02
CA ARG A 206 -43.22 9.99 -1.89
C ARG A 206 -44.33 10.90 -2.38
#